data_AF-A0A7X9L0N8-F1
#
_entry.id   AF-A0A7X9L0N8-F1
#
_cell.length_a   1.000
_cell.length_b   1.000
_cell.length_c   1.000
_cell.angle_alpha   90.00
_cell.angle_beta   90.00
_cell.angle_gamma   90.00
#
_symmetry.space_group_name_H-M   'P 1'
#
loop_
_entity.id
_entity.type
_entity.pdbx_description
1 polymer ?
#
loop_
_entity_poly.entity_id
_entity_poly.type
_entity_poly.pdbx_seq_one_letter_code
_entity_poly.pdbx_strand_id
1 'polypeptide(L)' 'MTAKEMFKKLGYIIRTDNSFELLYIKYMNSATFVKSIEFDKDCKRVIAYQIFCDDSRIPIHITVNEMTAINAQMQELGWI' A
#
# COMPACT_ATOMS: atom_id res chain seq x y z
N MET A 1 8.95 -0.57 15.80
CA MET A 1 7.66 -0.89 15.16
C MET A 1 7.96 -1.09 13.68
N THR A 2 7.62 -2.24 13.13
CA THR A 2 7.88 -2.56 11.71
C THR A 2 6.87 -1.87 10.80
N ALA A 3 7.19 -1.72 9.52
CA ALA A 3 6.27 -1.18 8.52
C ALA A 3 4.95 -1.98 8.48
N LYS A 4 5.05 -3.31 8.53
CA LYS A 4 3.89 -4.22 8.66
C LYS A 4 2.99 -3.88 9.85
N GLU A 5 3.57 -3.61 11.03
CA GLU A 5 2.80 -3.22 12.21
C GLU A 5 2.13 -1.85 12.05
N MET A 6 2.82 -0.90 11.41
CA MET A 6 2.26 0.43 11.11
C MET A 6 1.04 0.32 10.18
N PHE A 7 1.18 -0.40 9.07
CA PHE A 7 0.10 -0.62 8.12
C PHE A 7 -1.09 -1.34 8.77
N LYS A 8 -0.83 -2.37 9.59
CA LYS A 8 -1.89 -3.07 10.34
C LYS A 8 -2.67 -2.12 11.25
N LYS A 9 -1.99 -1.23 11.98
CA LYS A 9 -2.66 -0.21 12.82
C LYS A 9 -3.50 0.78 12.00
N LEU A 10 -3.11 1.04 10.76
CA LEU A 10 -3.86 1.89 9.83
C LEU A 10 -5.05 1.16 9.15
N GLY A 11 -5.24 -0.13 9.43
CA GLY A 11 -6.31 -0.95 8.89
C GLY A 11 -5.99 -1.62 7.55
N TYR A 12 -4.71 -1.67 7.17
CA TYR A 12 -4.28 -2.40 5.98
C TYR A 12 -4.02 -3.87 6.30
N ILE A 13 -4.29 -4.71 5.31
CA ILE A 13 -3.85 -6.10 5.23
C ILE A 13 -2.73 -6.20 4.20
N ILE A 14 -1.81 -7.15 4.41
CA ILE A 14 -0.78 -7.49 3.43
C ILE A 14 -1.34 -8.55 2.49
N ARG A 15 -1.11 -8.38 1.20
CA ARG A 15 -1.26 -9.43 0.20
C ARG A 15 0.07 -9.64 -0.52
N THR A 16 0.30 -10.88 -0.92
CA THR A 16 1.41 -11.27 -1.79
C THR A 16 0.85 -11.43 -3.20
N ASP A 17 1.43 -10.72 -4.15
CA ASP A 17 1.15 -10.83 -5.58
C ASP A 17 2.49 -11.00 -6.29
N ASN A 18 2.57 -11.86 -7.30
CA ASN A 18 3.83 -12.12 -8.00
C ASN A 18 4.36 -10.89 -8.77
N SER A 19 3.51 -9.88 -8.98
CA SER A 19 3.85 -8.65 -9.70
C SER A 19 4.41 -7.56 -8.78
N PHE A 20 4.33 -7.72 -7.45
CA PHE A 20 4.72 -6.70 -6.47
C PHE A 20 5.61 -7.28 -5.39
N GLU A 21 6.59 -6.50 -4.91
CA GLU A 21 7.41 -6.94 -3.76
C GLU A 21 6.55 -7.02 -2.50
N LEU A 22 5.67 -6.03 -2.32
CA LEU A 22 4.66 -5.98 -1.26
C LEU A 22 3.43 -5.19 -1.72
N LEU A 23 2.26 -5.66 -1.30
CA LEU A 23 0.98 -5.03 -1.55
C LEU A 23 0.20 -4.86 -0.23
N TYR A 24 -0.19 -3.63 0.07
CA TYR A 24 -1.03 -3.29 1.21
C TYR A 24 -2.42 -2.85 0.74
N ILE A 25 -3.45 -3.50 1.27
CA ILE A 25 -4.84 -3.25 0.90
C ILE A 25 -5.65 -2.83 2.13
N LYS A 26 -6.42 -1.76 2.02
CA LYS A 26 -7.40 -1.34 3.04
C LYS A 26 -8.79 -1.29 2.43
N TYR A 27 -9.71 -2.07 2.99
CA TYR A 27 -11.13 -2.00 2.64
C TYR A 27 -11.75 -0.73 3.24
N MET A 28 -12.47 -0.01 2.41
CA MET A 28 -13.20 1.19 2.82
C MET A 28 -14.69 0.84 2.99
N ASN A 29 -15.44 1.71 3.70
CA ASN A 29 -16.76 1.49 4.32
C ASN A 29 -17.89 0.86 3.46
N SER A 30 -17.68 0.54 2.19
CA SER A 30 -18.66 -0.15 1.35
C SER A 30 -18.16 -1.44 0.69
N ALA A 31 -16.92 -1.89 0.93
CA ALA A 31 -16.26 -3.04 0.27
C ALA A 31 -16.23 -2.98 -1.28
N THR A 32 -16.77 -1.91 -1.87
CA THR A 32 -16.85 -1.65 -3.32
C THR A 32 -15.55 -1.07 -3.87
N PHE A 33 -14.67 -0.64 -2.98
CA PHE A 33 -13.37 -0.12 -3.34
C PHE A 33 -12.35 -0.42 -2.25
N VAL A 34 -11.11 -0.60 -2.71
CA VAL A 34 -9.97 -0.80 -1.84
C VAL A 34 -8.94 0.28 -2.07
N LYS A 35 -8.29 0.73 -1.00
CA LYS A 35 -7.09 1.53 -1.09
C LYS A 35 -5.89 0.59 -1.16
N SER A 36 -5.11 0.71 -2.23
CA SER A 36 -3.89 -0.06 -2.49
C SER A 36 -2.66 0.82 -2.31
N ILE A 37 -1.62 0.28 -1.67
CA ILE A 37 -0.26 0.81 -1.66
C ILE A 37 0.68 -0.32 -2.08
N GLU A 38 1.38 -0.12 -3.18
CA GLU A 38 2.17 -1.13 -3.86
C GLU A 38 3.63 -0.72 -3.96
N PHE A 39 4.50 -1.68 -3.64
CA PHE A 39 5.94 -1.55 -3.76
C PHE A 39 6.39 -2.36 -4.97
N ASP A 40 6.60 -1.67 -6.08
CA ASP A 40 7.06 -2.25 -7.36
C ASP A 40 8.54 -2.60 -7.26
N LYS A 41 8.84 -3.90 -7.33
CA LYS A 41 10.19 -4.46 -7.19
C LYS A 41 11.14 -3.96 -8.26
N ASP A 42 10.67 -3.89 -9.50
CA ASP A 42 11.50 -3.69 -10.68
C ASP A 42 11.91 -2.22 -10.81
N CYS A 43 10.96 -1.33 -10.52
CA CYS A 43 11.16 0.10 -10.67
C CYS A 43 11.57 0.81 -9.37
N LYS A 44 11.56 0.12 -8.21
CA LYS A 44 11.71 0.71 -6.87
C LYS A 44 10.77 1.90 -6.66
N ARG A 45 9.49 1.72 -7.02
CA ARG A 45 8.46 2.76 -6.94
C ARG A 45 7.38 2.35 -5.95
N VAL A 46 6.82 3.36 -5.29
CA VAL A 46 5.63 3.18 -4.46
C VAL A 46 4.45 3.81 -5.19
N ILE A 47 3.39 3.04 -5.40
CA ILE A 47 2.19 3.50 -6.09
C ILE A 47 1.00 3.36 -5.14
N ALA A 48 0.18 4.40 -5.04
CA ALA A 48 -1.02 4.40 -4.22
C ALA A 48 -2.25 4.74 -5.07
N TYR A 49 -3.27 3.90 -5.01
CA TYR A 49 -4.51 4.11 -5.76
C TYR A 49 -5.71 3.48 -5.07
N GLN A 50 -6.88 3.96 -5.46
CA GLN A 50 -8.15 3.34 -5.19
C GLN A 50 -8.51 2.42 -6.36
N ILE A 51 -8.84 1.17 -6.04
CA ILE A 51 -9.32 0.17 -7.00
C ILE A 51 -10.82 0.00 -6.78
N PHE A 52 -11.59 0.07 -7.85
CA PHE A 52 -13.04 -0.12 -7.86
C PHE A 52 -13.41 -1.54 -8.36
N CYS A 53 -14.69 -1.92 -8.24
CA CYS A 53 -15.18 -3.22 -8.71
C CYS A 53 -15.05 -3.46 -10.22
N ASP A 54 -14.88 -2.41 -11.03
CA ASP A 54 -14.65 -2.48 -12.47
C ASP A 54 -13.14 -2.48 -12.83
N ASP A 55 -12.27 -2.74 -11.85
CA ASP A 55 -10.82 -2.69 -11.93
C ASP A 55 -10.23 -1.33 -12.32
N SER A 56 -11.04 -0.26 -12.35
CA SER A 56 -10.51 1.09 -12.53
C SER A 56 -9.60 1.48 -11.37
N ARG A 57 -8.50 2.18 -11.70
CA ARG A 57 -7.48 2.63 -10.74
C ARG A 57 -7.38 4.14 -10.77
N ILE A 58 -7.64 4.77 -9.63
CA ILE A 58 -7.55 6.23 -9.49
C ILE A 58 -6.43 6.56 -8.49
N PRO A 59 -5.43 7.40 -8.85
CA PRO A 59 -4.43 7.88 -7.91
C PRO A 59 -5.08 8.59 -6.72
N ILE A 60 -4.51 8.44 -5.54
CA ILE A 60 -5.08 8.99 -4.31
C ILE A 60 -4.06 9.77 -3.49
N HIS A 61 -4.58 10.64 -2.64
CA HIS A 61 -3.79 11.23 -1.57
C HIS A 61 -3.53 10.19 -0.47
N ILE A 62 -2.29 10.20 0.02
CA ILE A 62 -1.88 9.46 1.22
C ILE A 62 -1.79 10.43 2.40
N THR A 63 -2.18 9.93 3.57
CA THR A 63 -2.04 10.63 4.84
C THR A 63 -0.58 10.63 5.30
N VAL A 64 -0.22 11.53 6.21
CA VAL A 64 1.12 11.57 6.81
C VAL A 64 1.45 10.24 7.52
N ASN A 65 0.49 9.60 8.18
CA ASN A 65 0.72 8.31 8.83
C ASN A 65 1.01 7.18 7.83
N GLU A 66 0.33 7.19 6.68
CA GLU A 66 0.63 6.27 5.58
C GLU A 66 2.00 6.55 4.97
N MET A 67 2.37 7.82 4.80
CA MET A 67 3.70 8.21 4.34
C MET A 67 4.79 7.72 5.30
N THR A 68 4.58 7.83 6.61
CA THR A 68 5.51 7.28 7.62
C THR A 68 5.64 5.76 7.50
N ALA A 69 4.53 5.04 7.31
CA ALA A 69 4.54 3.59 7.10
C ALA A 69 5.24 3.21 5.79
N ILE A 70 5.04 3.99 4.72
CA ILE A 70 5.73 3.82 3.43
C ILE A 70 7.23 4.01 3.60
N ASN A 71 7.67 5.07 4.28
CA ASN A 71 9.09 5.33 4.51
C ASN A 71 9.75 4.20 5.30
N ALA A 72 9.08 3.69 6.35
CA ALA A 72 9.57 2.53 7.08
C ALA A 72 9.70 1.29 6.18
N GLN A 73 8.73 1.05 5.30
CA GLN A 73 8.78 -0.06 4.36
C GLN A 73 9.93 0.08 3.36
N MET A 74 10.17 1.29 2.84
CA MET A 74 11.29 1.55 1.93
C MET A 74 12.65 1.32 2.59
N GLN A 75 12.80 1.68 3.87
CA GLN A 75 14.01 1.38 4.66
C GLN A 75 14.19 -0.14 4.84
N GLU A 76 13.12 -0.87 5.20
CA GLU A 76 13.16 -2.33 5.35
C GLU A 76 13.51 -3.05 4.03
N LEU A 77 13.13 -2.48 2.89
CA LEU A 77 13.50 -2.96 1.55
C LEU A 77 14.89 -2.50 1.08
N GLY A 78 15.57 -1.63 1.82
CA GLY A 78 16.86 -1.06 1.42
C GLY A 78 16.78 -0.14 0.19
N TRP A 79 15.64 0.54 0.01
CA TRP A 79 15.44 1.49 -1.10
C TRP A 79 15.92 2.91 -0.74
N ILE A 80 16.00 3.23 0.55
CA ILE A 80 16.53 4.47 1.13
C ILE A 80 17.29 4.19 2.42
#